data_AF-A0A6I5Z600-F1
#
_entry.id   AF-A0A6I5Z600-F1
#
_cell.length_a   1.000
_cell.length_b   1.000
_cell.length_c   1.000
_cell.angle_alpha   90.00
_cell.angle_beta   90.00
_cell.angle_gamma   90.00
#
_symmetry.space_group_name_H-M   'P 1'
#
loop_
_entity.id
_entity.type
_entity.pdbx_description
1 polymer ?
#
loop_
_entity_poly.entity_id
_entity_poly.type
_entity_poly.pdbx_seq_one_letter_code
_entity_poly.pdbx_strand_id
1 'polypeptide(L)'
;MTPDFTVDSNIDDAWRTFQLHVGDRLANLTPGSTLTIQQDPLIPEGPHGKLRFTLTGSNRLRCTIADTDLHPTEEYFLEHLEILADLGWRRLRNGTHIYEVGRRRVDEVAHTTVATLRRVWEVVHPAFLDHSPAARPEPQIEVAVQPFDDDHLRALLVGSLEDLTGCRIQTDADGDIALPTKPVSSWLSPRSDAPRLEFFARLAGDIPDRRRAADIVAAQPTMGSAVRVHLLQDEVFATLTLECAVFHPHNLGSALAEWFSFLADCAPKVIEQITQSAAPARPETDERLPDALQTLLELDPDGGNLSAHEVAKICRYNQADILSFIHTCEEQYLTWRRSAADAVASADSTEADACRHEADAWRATTHNLRAALRVVVLSDDDVPDRRPTAK
;
A
#
# COMPACT_ATOMS: atom_id res chain seq x y z
N MET A 1 20.70 -38.74 -14.62
CA MET A 1 21.74 -37.96 -15.29
C MET A 1 21.05 -36.79 -15.98
N THR A 2 20.88 -35.72 -15.22
CA THR A 2 20.36 -34.37 -15.50
C THR A 2 20.55 -33.62 -14.17
N PRO A 3 20.94 -32.33 -14.10
CA PRO A 3 20.98 -31.30 -15.15
C PRO A 3 22.35 -30.56 -15.25
N ASP A 4 22.96 -30.51 -16.44
CA ASP A 4 24.09 -29.59 -16.74
C ASP A 4 23.64 -28.41 -17.62
N PHE A 5 22.48 -28.56 -18.30
CA PHE A 5 21.95 -27.60 -19.27
C PHE A 5 21.38 -26.30 -18.68
N THR A 6 21.20 -26.19 -17.36
CA THR A 6 20.54 -25.03 -16.73
C THR A 6 21.51 -23.91 -16.33
N VAL A 7 22.76 -24.23 -15.98
CA VAL A 7 23.73 -23.22 -15.51
C VAL A 7 24.36 -22.49 -16.69
N ASP A 8 24.84 -23.24 -17.69
CA ASP A 8 25.48 -22.65 -18.88
C ASP A 8 24.51 -21.78 -19.69
N SER A 9 23.25 -22.22 -19.84
CA SER A 9 22.21 -21.43 -20.51
C SER A 9 21.94 -20.12 -19.78
N ASN A 10 21.93 -20.14 -18.44
CA ASN A 10 21.72 -18.93 -17.64
C ASN A 10 22.90 -17.96 -17.76
N ILE A 11 24.14 -18.46 -17.79
CA ILE A 11 25.36 -17.65 -17.97
C ILE A 11 25.37 -17.00 -19.36
N ASP A 12 25.04 -17.75 -20.41
CA ASP A 12 25.01 -17.19 -21.77
C ASP A 12 23.89 -16.18 -21.96
N ASP A 13 22.72 -16.39 -21.36
CA ASP A 13 21.64 -15.40 -21.36
C ASP A 13 22.04 -14.13 -20.60
N ALA A 14 22.73 -14.24 -19.46
CA ALA A 14 23.27 -13.09 -18.73
C ALA A 14 24.27 -12.29 -19.59
N TRP A 15 25.17 -12.97 -20.30
CA TRP A 15 26.10 -12.32 -21.24
C TRP A 15 25.38 -11.65 -22.41
N ARG A 16 24.31 -12.25 -22.94
CA ARG A 16 23.50 -11.65 -24.02
C ARG A 16 22.81 -10.37 -23.53
N THR A 17 22.21 -10.40 -22.33
CA THR A 17 21.61 -9.21 -21.70
C THR A 17 22.65 -8.12 -21.45
N PHE A 18 23.83 -8.49 -20.95
CA PHE A 18 24.93 -7.55 -20.75
C PHE A 18 25.40 -6.92 -22.07
N GLN A 19 25.53 -7.70 -23.15
CA GLN A 19 25.90 -7.18 -24.47
C GLN A 19 24.92 -6.11 -24.97
N LEU A 20 23.61 -6.38 -24.87
CA LEU A 20 22.58 -5.40 -25.25
C LEU A 20 22.69 -4.12 -24.41
N HIS A 21 22.88 -4.25 -23.10
CA HIS A 21 23.05 -3.12 -22.20
C HIS A 21 24.29 -2.27 -22.54
N VAL A 22 25.42 -2.90 -22.86
CA VAL A 22 26.62 -2.20 -23.34
C VAL A 22 26.32 -1.47 -24.65
N GLY A 23 25.62 -2.13 -25.58
CA GLY A 23 25.16 -1.51 -26.83
C GLY A 23 24.36 -0.23 -26.58
N ASP A 24 23.33 -0.28 -25.75
CA ASP A 24 22.49 0.87 -25.42
C ASP A 24 23.30 2.02 -24.82
N ARG A 25 24.25 1.73 -23.93
CA ARG A 25 25.11 2.76 -23.33
C ARG A 25 26.05 3.40 -24.35
N LEU A 26 26.64 2.59 -25.22
CA LEU A 26 27.52 3.08 -26.28
C LEU A 26 26.77 3.91 -27.33
N ALA A 27 25.52 3.54 -27.65
CA ALA A 27 24.66 4.29 -28.56
C ALA A 27 24.36 5.70 -28.03
N ASN A 28 24.24 5.84 -26.71
CA ASN A 28 23.97 7.09 -26.01
C ASN A 28 25.23 7.88 -25.60
N LEU A 29 26.43 7.38 -25.92
CA LEU A 29 27.68 8.07 -25.58
C LEU A 29 27.77 9.42 -26.32
N THR A 30 28.19 10.46 -25.60
CA THR A 30 28.33 11.84 -26.13
C THR A 30 29.81 12.22 -26.30
N PRO A 31 30.17 13.09 -27.27
CA PRO A 31 31.54 13.56 -27.41
C PRO A 31 32.07 14.19 -26.12
N GLY A 32 33.28 13.82 -25.70
CA GLY A 32 33.89 14.27 -24.44
C GLY A 32 33.52 13.43 -23.21
N SER A 33 32.49 12.58 -23.29
CA SER A 33 32.19 11.60 -22.24
C SER A 33 33.04 10.33 -22.40
N THR A 34 33.31 9.66 -21.28
CA THR A 34 34.02 8.39 -21.24
C THR A 34 33.17 7.37 -20.49
N LEU A 35 32.96 6.21 -21.10
CA LEU A 35 32.43 5.04 -20.41
C LEU A 35 33.59 4.12 -20.08
N THR A 36 33.66 3.62 -18.86
CA THR A 36 34.60 2.55 -18.46
C THR A 36 33.77 1.31 -18.17
N ILE A 37 34.27 0.13 -18.48
CA ILE A 37 33.77 -1.17 -17.99
C ILE A 37 34.97 -1.86 -17.39
N GLN A 38 34.88 -2.25 -16.12
CA GLN A 38 35.98 -2.91 -15.42
C GLN A 38 35.45 -4.03 -14.52
N GLN A 39 36.29 -5.03 -14.28
CA GLN A 39 36.06 -6.02 -13.23
C GLN A 39 36.11 -5.38 -11.84
N ASP A 40 35.30 -5.89 -10.93
CA ASP A 40 35.25 -5.42 -9.54
C ASP A 40 36.65 -5.52 -8.91
N PRO A 41 37.24 -4.39 -8.47
CA PRO A 41 38.57 -4.35 -7.88
C PRO A 41 38.65 -5.04 -6.51
N LEU A 42 37.52 -5.45 -5.91
CA LEU A 42 37.48 -6.22 -4.66
C LEU A 42 37.81 -7.70 -4.85
N ILE A 43 37.88 -8.19 -6.09
CA ILE A 43 38.27 -9.59 -6.38
C ILE A 43 39.79 -9.71 -6.22
N PRO A 44 40.34 -10.44 -5.23
CA PRO A 44 41.74 -10.26 -4.83
C PRO A 44 42.81 -10.80 -5.81
N GLU A 45 42.44 -11.64 -6.78
CA GLU A 45 43.39 -12.37 -7.63
C GLU A 45 43.18 -12.09 -9.12
N GLY A 46 44.29 -11.85 -9.84
CA GLY A 46 44.35 -11.75 -11.31
C GLY A 46 44.37 -10.33 -11.89
N PRO A 47 44.66 -10.18 -13.20
CA PRO A 47 44.54 -8.91 -13.90
C PRO A 47 43.07 -8.48 -13.97
N HIS A 48 42.78 -7.25 -13.52
CA HIS A 48 41.45 -6.68 -13.62
C HIS A 48 41.23 -6.07 -14.99
N GLY A 49 40.45 -6.75 -15.82
CA GLY A 49 40.11 -6.27 -17.13
C GLY A 49 39.43 -4.92 -17.08
N LYS A 50 39.99 -3.97 -17.83
CA LYS A 50 39.49 -2.60 -17.92
C LYS A 50 39.42 -2.16 -19.37
N LEU A 51 38.23 -1.72 -19.75
CA LEU A 51 37.91 -1.25 -21.09
C LEU A 51 37.41 0.19 -20.99
N ARG A 52 37.97 1.07 -21.81
CA ARG A 52 37.56 2.49 -21.85
C ARG A 52 37.02 2.84 -23.22
N PHE A 53 35.84 3.44 -23.26
CA PHE A 53 35.11 3.82 -24.46
C PHE A 53 35.02 5.34 -24.58
N THR A 54 35.33 5.84 -25.76
CA THR A 54 35.27 7.27 -26.09
C THR A 54 34.76 7.46 -27.52
N LEU A 55 34.27 8.67 -27.81
CA LEU A 55 34.02 9.11 -29.18
C LEU A 55 35.19 9.94 -29.67
N THR A 56 35.76 9.55 -30.82
CA THR A 56 36.80 10.33 -31.48
C THR A 56 36.23 11.60 -32.12
N GLY A 57 37.09 12.57 -32.45
CA GLY A 57 36.67 13.77 -33.18
C GLY A 57 36.05 13.49 -34.57
N SER A 58 36.27 12.30 -35.13
CA SER A 58 35.64 11.83 -36.36
C SER A 58 34.33 11.06 -36.13
N ASN A 59 33.74 11.15 -34.93
CA ASN A 59 32.50 10.47 -34.53
C ASN A 59 32.57 8.94 -34.69
N ARG A 60 33.74 8.36 -34.38
CA ARG A 60 33.95 6.90 -34.30
C ARG A 60 33.97 6.46 -32.85
N LEU A 61 33.42 5.27 -32.57
CA LEU A 61 33.51 4.66 -31.25
C LEU A 61 34.87 3.98 -31.13
N ARG A 62 35.64 4.38 -30.12
CA ARG A 62 36.93 3.80 -29.79
C ARG A 62 36.85 3.14 -28.43
N CYS A 63 37.18 1.85 -28.37
CA CYS A 63 37.49 1.14 -27.14
C CYS A 63 39.00 1.01 -26.97
N THR A 64 39.51 1.15 -25.75
CA THR A 64 40.93 1.06 -25.43
C THR A 64 41.21 0.21 -24.19
N ILE A 65 42.33 -0.52 -24.22
CA ILE A 65 42.91 -1.30 -23.12
C ILE A 65 44.38 -0.87 -22.95
N ALA A 66 44.89 -0.75 -21.73
CA ALA A 66 46.31 -0.56 -21.49
C ALA A 66 47.02 -1.90 -21.24
N ASP A 67 48.30 -2.01 -21.59
CA ASP A 67 49.12 -3.19 -21.24
C ASP A 67 49.12 -3.48 -19.73
N THR A 68 48.97 -2.44 -18.89
CA THR A 68 48.87 -2.56 -17.43
C THR A 68 47.60 -3.27 -16.96
N ASP A 69 46.58 -3.37 -17.80
CA ASP A 69 45.33 -4.06 -17.52
C ASP A 69 45.41 -5.55 -17.94
N LEU A 70 46.53 -6.01 -18.51
CA LEU A 70 46.79 -7.41 -18.88
C LEU A 70 47.57 -8.14 -17.78
N HIS A 71 47.68 -9.47 -17.91
CA HIS A 71 48.38 -10.29 -16.93
C HIS A 71 49.88 -9.87 -16.83
N PRO A 72 50.45 -9.68 -15.62
CA PRO A 72 51.82 -9.21 -15.47
C PRO A 72 52.89 -10.26 -15.83
N THR A 73 52.57 -11.55 -15.71
CA THR A 73 53.45 -12.66 -16.14
C THR A 73 53.59 -12.72 -17.66
N GLU A 74 54.82 -12.79 -18.16
CA GLU A 74 55.16 -12.71 -19.60
C GLU A 74 54.44 -13.74 -20.48
N GLU A 75 54.32 -14.99 -20.02
CA GLU A 75 53.65 -16.07 -20.76
C GLU A 75 52.17 -15.74 -21.02
N TYR A 76 51.40 -15.46 -19.97
CA TYR A 76 50.01 -15.04 -20.07
C TYR A 76 49.84 -13.69 -20.78
N PHE A 77 50.80 -12.77 -20.63
CA PHE A 77 50.79 -11.50 -21.35
C PHE A 77 50.84 -11.71 -22.87
N LEU A 78 51.74 -12.57 -23.35
CA LEU A 78 51.84 -12.89 -24.78
C LEU A 78 50.57 -13.59 -25.30
N GLU A 79 49.99 -14.51 -24.52
CA GLU A 79 48.70 -15.14 -24.84
C GLU A 79 47.57 -14.11 -24.96
N HIS A 80 47.47 -13.17 -24.01
CA HIS A 80 46.48 -12.09 -24.08
C HIS A 80 46.67 -11.23 -25.34
N LEU A 81 47.90 -10.97 -25.76
CA LEU A 81 48.19 -10.23 -27.00
C LEU A 81 47.69 -10.97 -28.25
N GLU A 82 47.86 -12.29 -28.30
CA GLU A 82 47.37 -13.12 -29.40
C GLU A 82 45.84 -13.10 -29.46
N ILE A 83 45.16 -13.30 -28.32
CA ILE A 83 43.70 -13.25 -28.24
C ILE A 83 43.16 -11.87 -28.64
N LEU A 84 43.80 -10.78 -28.20
CA LEU A 84 43.43 -9.43 -28.60
C LEU A 84 43.60 -9.21 -30.11
N ALA A 85 44.70 -9.67 -30.69
CA ALA A 85 44.93 -9.57 -32.13
C ALA A 85 43.86 -10.34 -32.94
N ASP A 86 43.51 -11.55 -32.50
CA ASP A 86 42.45 -12.38 -33.10
C ASP A 86 41.06 -11.72 -33.03
N LEU A 87 40.79 -10.99 -31.94
CA LEU A 87 39.56 -10.20 -31.77
C LEU A 87 39.58 -8.87 -32.57
N GLY A 88 40.66 -8.58 -33.30
CA GLY A 88 40.79 -7.42 -34.17
C GLY A 88 41.29 -6.15 -33.48
N TRP A 89 41.85 -6.26 -32.27
CA TRP A 89 42.48 -5.14 -31.60
C TRP A 89 43.81 -4.77 -32.27
N ARG A 90 44.13 -3.47 -32.25
CA ARG A 90 45.42 -2.97 -32.74
C ARG A 90 46.22 -2.39 -31.59
N ARG A 91 47.42 -2.94 -31.36
CA ARG A 91 48.36 -2.40 -30.37
C ARG A 91 49.13 -1.21 -30.93
N LEU A 92 49.18 -0.13 -30.16
CA LEU A 92 50.00 1.06 -30.43
C LEU A 92 51.36 0.95 -29.74
N ARG A 93 52.33 1.74 -30.19
CA ARG A 93 53.71 1.74 -29.64
C ARG A 93 53.79 2.12 -28.15
N ASN A 94 52.79 2.81 -27.64
CA ASN A 94 52.72 3.26 -26.25
C ASN A 94 52.03 2.23 -25.32
N GLY A 95 51.80 0.99 -25.80
CA GLY A 95 51.17 -0.06 -25.00
C GLY A 95 49.65 0.09 -24.85
N THR A 96 48.99 0.88 -25.71
CA THR A 96 47.53 0.97 -25.76
C THR A 96 46.99 0.09 -26.89
N HIS A 97 46.03 -0.76 -26.58
CA HIS A 97 45.25 -1.51 -27.58
C HIS A 97 44.02 -0.74 -27.95
N ILE A 98 43.70 -0.66 -29.24
CA ILE A 98 42.54 0.07 -29.74
C ILE A 98 41.66 -0.80 -30.63
N TYR A 99 40.36 -0.75 -30.38
CA TYR A 99 39.32 -1.25 -31.27
C TYR A 99 38.43 -0.07 -31.68
N GLU A 100 38.31 0.21 -32.97
CA GLU A 100 37.63 1.43 -33.43
C GLU A 100 36.77 1.21 -34.67
N VAL A 101 35.48 1.54 -34.55
CA VAL A 101 34.46 1.36 -35.60
C VAL A 101 33.61 2.61 -35.74
N GLY A 102 32.84 2.70 -36.83
CA GLY A 102 31.90 3.81 -37.01
C GLY A 102 30.75 3.74 -35.99
N ARG A 103 30.18 4.90 -35.61
CA ARG A 103 29.09 4.99 -34.61
C ARG A 103 27.87 4.10 -34.91
N ARG A 104 27.61 3.74 -36.17
CA ARG A 104 26.49 2.86 -36.54
C ARG A 104 26.74 1.37 -36.23
N ARG A 105 27.97 0.99 -35.88
CA ARG A 105 28.34 -0.41 -35.56
C ARG A 105 28.53 -0.59 -34.05
N VAL A 106 27.64 -0.01 -33.25
CA VAL A 106 27.66 -0.12 -31.79
C VAL A 106 27.63 -1.58 -31.34
N ASP A 107 26.78 -2.39 -31.98
CA ASP A 107 26.63 -3.82 -31.64
C ASP A 107 27.93 -4.61 -31.82
N GLU A 108 28.77 -4.23 -32.79
CA GLU A 108 30.07 -4.84 -33.00
C GLU A 108 31.03 -4.51 -31.86
N VAL A 109 31.03 -3.26 -31.38
CA VAL A 109 31.84 -2.89 -30.20
C VAL A 109 31.36 -3.62 -28.95
N ALA A 110 30.05 -3.72 -28.75
CA ALA A 110 29.46 -4.44 -27.62
C ALA A 110 29.80 -5.94 -27.67
N HIS A 111 29.72 -6.56 -28.85
CA HIS A 111 30.11 -7.95 -29.06
C HIS A 111 31.59 -8.17 -28.78
N THR A 112 32.48 -7.35 -29.37
CA THR A 112 33.93 -7.44 -29.14
C THR A 112 34.28 -7.20 -27.67
N THR A 113 33.55 -6.30 -26.99
CA THR A 113 33.69 -6.06 -25.54
C THR A 113 33.44 -7.33 -24.74
N VAL A 114 32.32 -8.01 -24.97
CA VAL A 114 31.97 -9.27 -24.30
C VAL A 114 32.99 -10.36 -24.63
N ALA A 115 33.36 -10.50 -25.89
CA ALA A 115 34.36 -11.49 -26.31
C ALA A 115 35.73 -11.24 -25.66
N THR A 116 36.14 -9.97 -25.52
CA THR A 116 37.39 -9.61 -24.86
C THR A 116 37.34 -9.94 -23.36
N LEU A 117 36.25 -9.58 -22.67
CA LEU A 117 36.05 -9.93 -21.26
C LEU A 117 36.09 -11.43 -21.01
N ARG A 118 35.41 -12.23 -21.83
CA ARG A 118 35.34 -13.69 -21.67
C ARG A 118 36.64 -14.41 -22.06
N ARG A 119 37.39 -13.91 -23.04
CA ARG A 119 38.56 -14.63 -23.59
C ARG A 119 39.90 -14.14 -23.05
N VAL A 120 40.03 -12.84 -22.75
CA VAL A 120 41.31 -12.27 -22.29
C VAL A 120 41.38 -12.30 -20.77
N TRP A 121 40.29 -11.97 -20.08
CA TRP A 121 40.26 -11.92 -18.61
C TRP A 121 39.42 -13.04 -18.00
N GLU A 122 38.99 -14.00 -18.82
CA GLU A 122 38.24 -15.19 -18.41
C GLU A 122 37.07 -14.87 -17.46
N VAL A 123 36.41 -13.72 -17.68
CA VAL A 123 35.31 -13.30 -16.82
C VAL A 123 34.19 -14.34 -16.95
N VAL A 124 33.90 -15.03 -15.85
CA VAL A 124 32.91 -16.12 -15.82
C VAL A 124 31.49 -15.58 -16.03
N HIS A 125 31.16 -14.48 -15.36
CA HIS A 125 29.81 -13.90 -15.37
C HIS A 125 29.84 -12.37 -15.37
N PRO A 126 28.93 -11.67 -16.09
CA PRO A 126 28.96 -10.21 -16.17
C PRO A 126 28.74 -9.52 -14.83
N ALA A 127 28.13 -10.18 -13.84
CA ALA A 127 27.95 -9.62 -12.48
C ALA A 127 29.25 -9.23 -11.77
N PHE A 128 30.40 -9.73 -12.20
CA PHE A 128 31.71 -9.32 -11.69
C PHE A 128 32.22 -7.99 -12.28
N LEU A 129 31.37 -7.24 -12.99
CA LEU A 129 31.71 -5.97 -13.63
C LEU A 129 30.91 -4.81 -13.01
N ASP A 130 31.57 -3.67 -12.75
CA ASP A 130 31.00 -2.44 -12.12
C ASP A 130 29.78 -1.83 -12.86
N HIS A 131 29.49 -2.36 -14.04
CA HIS A 131 28.49 -1.86 -14.97
C HIS A 131 27.64 -2.97 -15.57
N SER A 132 27.66 -4.16 -14.95
CA SER A 132 26.57 -5.11 -15.13
C SER A 132 25.26 -4.41 -14.76
N PRO A 133 24.16 -4.64 -15.48
CA PRO A 133 22.86 -4.41 -14.86
C PRO A 133 22.92 -5.16 -13.51
N ALA A 134 22.55 -4.48 -12.41
CA ALA A 134 22.50 -5.12 -11.10
C ALA A 134 21.85 -6.49 -11.31
N ALA A 135 22.58 -7.55 -10.95
CA ALA A 135 22.03 -8.89 -11.01
C ALA A 135 20.62 -8.78 -10.40
N ARG A 136 19.60 -9.29 -11.09
CA ARG A 136 18.27 -9.33 -10.47
C ARG A 136 18.51 -9.89 -9.06
N PRO A 137 18.11 -9.17 -8.00
CA PRO A 137 18.35 -9.65 -6.65
C PRO A 137 17.90 -11.11 -6.63
N GLU A 138 18.80 -12.01 -6.22
CA GLU A 138 18.45 -13.43 -6.15
C GLU A 138 17.15 -13.52 -5.34
N PRO A 139 16.14 -14.26 -5.82
CA PRO A 139 14.89 -14.37 -5.11
C PRO A 139 15.19 -14.88 -3.70
N GLN A 140 14.94 -14.04 -2.70
CA GLN A 140 15.14 -14.41 -1.32
C GLN A 140 14.15 -15.53 -1.00
N ILE A 141 14.67 -16.66 -0.52
CA ILE A 141 13.83 -17.78 -0.06
C ILE A 141 13.36 -17.42 1.34
N GLU A 142 12.17 -16.84 1.43
CA GLU A 142 11.53 -16.52 2.69
C GLU A 142 10.44 -17.56 3.01
N VAL A 143 10.33 -17.92 4.29
CA VAL A 143 9.35 -18.91 4.75
C VAL A 143 8.02 -18.22 4.97
N ALA A 144 6.99 -18.67 4.25
CA ALA A 144 5.63 -18.21 4.41
C ALA A 144 4.78 -19.29 5.10
N VAL A 145 3.74 -18.88 5.83
CA VAL A 145 2.92 -19.77 6.66
C VAL A 145 1.52 -19.86 6.07
N GLN A 146 1.02 -21.07 5.82
CA GLN A 146 -0.38 -21.26 5.50
C GLN A 146 -1.21 -21.28 6.79
N PRO A 147 -2.12 -20.31 7.03
CA PRO A 147 -3.01 -20.37 8.18
C PRO A 147 -3.98 -21.55 8.02
N PHE A 148 -4.35 -22.17 9.14
CA PHE A 148 -5.29 -23.30 9.17
C PHE A 148 -6.68 -22.90 9.68
N ASP A 149 -6.79 -21.79 10.42
CA ASP A 149 -8.03 -21.17 10.87
C ASP A 149 -7.82 -19.66 11.12
N ASP A 150 -8.90 -18.97 11.44
CA ASP A 150 -8.91 -17.51 11.65
C ASP A 150 -8.13 -17.10 12.91
N ASP A 151 -8.15 -17.94 13.95
CA ASP A 151 -7.40 -17.70 15.19
C ASP A 151 -5.88 -17.76 14.94
N HIS A 152 -5.43 -18.71 14.11
CA HIS A 152 -4.04 -18.77 13.70
C HIS A 152 -3.66 -17.59 12.80
N LEU A 153 -4.51 -17.19 11.85
CA LEU A 153 -4.26 -16.01 11.04
C LEU A 153 -4.17 -14.75 11.91
N ARG A 154 -5.04 -14.61 12.90
CA ARG A 154 -5.02 -13.54 13.90
C ARG A 154 -3.72 -13.55 14.70
N ALA A 155 -3.26 -14.71 15.16
CA ALA A 155 -2.00 -14.84 15.88
C ALA A 155 -0.78 -14.43 15.02
N LEU A 156 -0.75 -14.85 13.76
CA LEU A 156 0.30 -14.46 12.79
C LEU A 156 0.30 -12.95 12.53
N LEU A 157 -0.89 -12.36 12.40
CA LEU A 157 -1.07 -10.91 12.25
C LEU A 157 -0.54 -10.16 13.48
N VAL A 158 -1.02 -10.52 14.68
CA VAL A 158 -0.61 -9.87 15.93
C VAL A 158 0.89 -9.98 16.13
N GLY A 159 1.47 -11.17 16.00
CA GLY A 159 2.91 -11.37 16.14
C GLY A 159 3.71 -10.53 15.14
N SER A 160 3.29 -10.47 13.87
CA SER A 160 3.97 -9.67 12.85
C SER A 160 3.91 -8.16 13.14
N LEU A 161 2.79 -7.67 13.67
CA LEU A 161 2.64 -6.27 14.06
C LEU A 161 3.44 -5.94 15.33
N GLU A 162 3.49 -6.85 16.29
CA GLU A 162 4.34 -6.71 17.49
C GLU A 162 5.82 -6.66 17.11
N ASP A 163 6.27 -7.54 16.20
CA ASP A 163 7.63 -7.54 15.68
C ASP A 163 7.96 -6.23 14.93
N LEU A 164 7.01 -5.73 14.11
CA LEU A 164 7.19 -4.52 13.33
C LEU A 164 7.24 -3.26 14.20
N THR A 165 6.41 -3.19 15.24
CA THR A 165 6.25 -1.98 16.07
C THR A 165 7.07 -2.01 17.36
N GLY A 166 7.55 -3.18 17.77
CA GLY A 166 8.13 -3.42 19.09
C GLY A 166 7.15 -3.23 20.25
N CYS A 167 5.86 -3.08 19.96
CA CYS A 167 4.81 -2.76 20.93
C CYS A 167 3.79 -3.89 20.98
N ARG A 168 3.23 -4.14 22.16
CA ARG A 168 2.15 -5.12 22.31
C ARG A 168 0.90 -4.63 21.59
N ILE A 169 0.33 -5.48 20.73
CA ILE A 169 -0.88 -5.16 19.98
C ILE A 169 -2.10 -5.61 20.77
N GLN A 170 -3.09 -4.74 20.86
CA GLN A 170 -4.37 -5.03 21.49
C GLN A 170 -5.44 -5.13 20.42
N THR A 171 -6.26 -6.17 20.50
CA THR A 171 -7.49 -6.32 19.73
C THR A 171 -8.67 -5.91 20.60
N ASP A 172 -9.72 -5.38 19.99
CA ASP A 172 -10.99 -5.17 20.70
C ASP A 172 -11.82 -6.48 20.81
N ALA A 173 -13.08 -6.35 21.24
CA ALA A 173 -13.98 -7.48 21.47
C ALA A 173 -14.39 -8.22 20.19
N ASP A 174 -14.39 -7.51 19.05
CA ASP A 174 -14.69 -8.07 17.72
C ASP A 174 -13.41 -8.59 17.05
N GLY A 175 -12.27 -8.29 17.65
CA GLY A 175 -10.97 -8.74 17.20
C GLY A 175 -10.30 -7.77 16.23
N ASP A 176 -10.80 -6.54 16.15
CA ASP A 176 -10.23 -5.53 15.27
C ASP A 176 -9.02 -4.88 15.94
N ILE A 177 -8.03 -4.53 15.12
CA ILE A 177 -6.84 -3.82 15.54
C ILE A 177 -6.96 -2.38 15.05
N ALA A 178 -7.12 -1.44 15.97
CA ALA A 178 -7.13 -0.02 15.64
C ALA A 178 -5.74 0.41 15.14
N LEU A 179 -5.70 0.97 13.94
CA LEU A 179 -4.46 1.48 13.35
C LEU A 179 -4.24 2.94 13.77
N PRO A 180 -2.98 3.42 13.88
CA PRO A 180 -2.65 4.76 14.34
C PRO A 180 -2.88 5.82 13.24
N THR A 181 -4.05 5.84 12.63
CA THR A 181 -4.39 6.73 11.51
C THR A 181 -5.28 7.87 12.01
N LYS A 182 -4.82 9.11 11.79
CA LYS A 182 -5.59 10.34 12.06
C LYS A 182 -5.47 11.27 10.85
N PRO A 183 -6.52 12.05 10.52
CA PRO A 183 -7.79 12.19 11.23
C PRO A 183 -8.80 11.06 10.97
N VAL A 184 -8.56 10.21 9.96
CA VAL A 184 -9.43 9.09 9.61
C VAL A 184 -9.09 7.86 10.45
N SER A 185 -9.99 7.45 11.32
CA SER A 185 -9.87 6.20 12.07
C SER A 185 -9.93 5.01 11.11
N SER A 186 -9.01 4.06 11.28
CA SER A 186 -8.99 2.82 10.52
C SER A 186 -8.64 1.63 11.38
N TRP A 187 -9.03 0.47 10.88
CA TRP A 187 -8.92 -0.81 11.58
C TRP A 187 -8.42 -1.88 10.63
N LEU A 188 -7.90 -2.95 11.22
CA LEU A 188 -7.44 -4.16 10.53
C LEU A 188 -8.01 -5.38 11.25
N SER A 189 -8.65 -6.27 10.49
CA SER A 189 -9.29 -7.46 11.05
C SER A 189 -9.13 -8.70 10.17
N PRO A 190 -8.92 -9.90 10.76
CA PRO A 190 -9.07 -11.14 10.03
C PRO A 190 -10.55 -11.42 9.73
N ARG A 191 -10.85 -11.82 8.50
CA ARG A 191 -12.20 -12.19 8.08
C ARG A 191 -12.45 -13.68 8.37
N SER A 192 -13.67 -14.01 8.80
CA SER A 192 -14.04 -15.39 9.14
C SER A 192 -14.56 -16.23 7.97
N ASP A 193 -14.78 -15.60 6.82
CA ASP A 193 -15.32 -16.26 5.63
C ASP A 193 -14.24 -16.87 4.72
N ALA A 194 -13.00 -16.40 4.84
CA ALA A 194 -11.84 -16.83 4.06
C ALA A 194 -10.56 -16.35 4.75
N PRO A 195 -9.38 -16.97 4.49
CA PRO A 195 -8.12 -16.56 5.09
C PRO A 195 -7.66 -15.23 4.50
N ARG A 196 -8.24 -14.13 4.99
CA ARG A 196 -8.03 -12.77 4.49
C ARG A 196 -7.96 -11.80 5.63
N LEU A 197 -7.17 -10.77 5.43
CA LEU A 197 -7.16 -9.60 6.29
C LEU A 197 -7.84 -8.45 5.57
N GLU A 198 -8.66 -7.70 6.29
CA GLU A 198 -9.35 -6.54 5.78
C GLU A 198 -8.94 -5.31 6.57
N PHE A 199 -8.40 -4.33 5.86
CA PHE A 199 -8.24 -2.97 6.32
C PHE A 199 -9.52 -2.23 5.99
N PHE A 200 -10.03 -1.44 6.91
CA PHE A 200 -11.21 -0.62 6.65
C PHE A 200 -11.17 0.71 7.39
N ALA A 201 -11.78 1.72 6.77
CA ALA A 201 -11.96 3.04 7.34
C ALA A 201 -13.29 3.64 6.88
N ARG A 202 -13.98 4.31 7.79
CA ARG A 202 -15.09 5.18 7.42
C ARG A 202 -14.54 6.54 7.00
N LEU A 203 -14.71 6.89 5.73
CA LEU A 203 -14.25 8.17 5.18
C LEU A 203 -15.22 9.29 5.50
N ALA A 204 -16.51 9.06 5.28
CA ALA A 204 -17.58 10.03 5.55
C ALA A 204 -18.87 9.30 5.91
N GLY A 205 -19.69 9.92 6.75
CA GLY A 205 -21.03 9.47 7.11
C GLY A 205 -22.07 10.57 6.86
N ASP A 206 -23.34 10.22 7.03
CA ASP A 206 -24.49 11.12 6.84
C ASP A 206 -24.47 11.81 5.47
N ILE A 207 -24.19 11.05 4.40
CA ILE A 207 -24.03 11.60 3.06
C ILE A 207 -25.36 12.21 2.55
N PRO A 208 -25.44 13.54 2.37
CA PRO A 208 -26.70 14.21 2.00
C PRO A 208 -27.08 13.97 0.54
N ASP A 209 -26.10 13.83 -0.35
CA ASP A 209 -26.30 13.55 -1.77
C ASP A 209 -25.67 12.21 -2.15
N ARG A 210 -26.45 11.15 -1.93
CA ARG A 210 -26.06 9.77 -2.21
C ARG A 210 -25.70 9.54 -3.68
N ARG A 211 -26.36 10.24 -4.60
CA ARG A 211 -26.11 10.08 -6.05
C ARG A 211 -24.74 10.63 -6.41
N ARG A 212 -24.44 11.85 -5.97
CA ARG A 212 -23.11 12.44 -6.18
C ARG A 212 -22.02 11.63 -5.50
N ALA A 213 -22.25 11.12 -4.29
CA ALA A 213 -21.28 10.24 -3.63
C ALA A 213 -21.06 8.95 -4.43
N ALA A 214 -22.12 8.34 -4.98
CA ALA A 214 -21.98 7.18 -5.86
C ALA A 214 -21.15 7.50 -7.11
N ASP A 215 -21.34 8.67 -7.74
CA ASP A 215 -20.55 9.10 -8.89
C ASP A 215 -19.07 9.31 -8.53
N ILE A 216 -18.77 9.91 -7.38
CA ILE A 216 -17.40 10.11 -6.88
C ILE A 216 -16.72 8.78 -6.57
N VAL A 217 -17.46 7.85 -5.96
CA VAL A 217 -16.99 6.49 -5.66
C VAL A 217 -16.72 5.72 -6.96
N ALA A 218 -17.63 5.79 -7.94
CA ALA A 218 -17.47 5.14 -9.23
C ALA A 218 -16.33 5.74 -10.08
N ALA A 219 -16.02 7.02 -9.89
CA ALA A 219 -14.92 7.71 -10.55
C ALA A 219 -13.55 7.39 -9.94
N GLN A 220 -13.48 6.63 -8.84
CA GLN A 220 -12.19 6.27 -8.24
C GLN A 220 -11.37 5.40 -9.20
N PRO A 221 -10.04 5.62 -9.28
CA PRO A 221 -9.18 4.80 -10.12
C PRO A 221 -9.24 3.35 -9.63
N THR A 222 -9.79 2.46 -10.45
CA THR A 222 -9.79 1.01 -10.18
C THR A 222 -8.46 0.35 -10.57
N MET A 223 -7.63 1.04 -11.35
CA MET A 223 -6.33 0.55 -11.81
C MET A 223 -5.21 1.22 -11.01
N GLY A 224 -4.43 0.44 -10.26
CA GLY A 224 -3.19 0.87 -9.61
C GLY A 224 -3.23 1.02 -8.09
N SER A 225 -4.39 0.88 -7.45
CA SER A 225 -4.49 0.70 -5.99
C SER A 225 -5.39 -0.48 -5.65
N ALA A 226 -5.00 -1.27 -4.64
CA ALA A 226 -5.79 -2.33 -4.04
C ALA A 226 -6.90 -1.78 -3.13
N VAL A 227 -6.87 -0.49 -2.78
CA VAL A 227 -7.90 0.15 -1.96
C VAL A 227 -9.16 0.38 -2.78
N ARG A 228 -10.28 -0.14 -2.29
CA ARG A 228 -11.61 0.08 -2.86
C ARG A 228 -12.41 1.00 -1.97
N VAL A 229 -12.91 2.08 -2.56
CA VAL A 229 -13.92 2.93 -1.93
C VAL A 229 -15.29 2.42 -2.35
N HIS A 230 -16.22 2.35 -1.41
CA HIS A 230 -17.59 1.96 -1.69
C HIS A 230 -18.56 2.76 -0.81
N LEU A 231 -19.78 2.89 -1.32
CA LEU A 231 -20.89 3.53 -0.64
C LEU A 231 -21.81 2.44 -0.09
N LEU A 232 -21.93 2.36 1.23
CA LEU A 232 -22.86 1.47 1.91
C LEU A 232 -23.89 2.34 2.62
N GLN A 233 -25.16 2.24 2.20
CA GLN A 233 -26.23 3.12 2.66
C GLN A 233 -25.85 4.61 2.46
N ASP A 234 -25.63 5.33 3.56
CA ASP A 234 -25.35 6.76 3.63
C ASP A 234 -23.94 7.02 4.19
N GLU A 235 -23.06 6.03 4.11
CA GLU A 235 -21.67 6.10 4.55
C GLU A 235 -20.72 5.65 3.43
N VAL A 236 -19.57 6.30 3.36
CA VAL A 236 -18.50 5.95 2.43
C VAL A 236 -17.36 5.30 3.20
N PHE A 237 -17.03 4.09 2.79
CA PHE A 237 -15.96 3.29 3.34
C PHE A 237 -14.83 3.11 2.34
N ALA A 238 -13.61 3.00 2.86
CA ALA A 238 -12.48 2.45 2.14
C ALA A 238 -12.16 1.08 2.73
N THR A 239 -11.80 0.13 1.86
CA THR A 239 -11.32 -1.20 2.24
C THR A 239 -10.12 -1.60 1.42
N LEU A 240 -9.17 -2.28 2.03
CA LEU A 240 -8.11 -3.04 1.34
C LEU A 240 -8.18 -4.48 1.84
N THR A 241 -8.25 -5.43 0.91
CA THR A 241 -8.27 -6.86 1.25
C THR A 241 -6.93 -7.47 0.91
N LEU A 242 -6.30 -8.12 1.89
CA LEU A 242 -5.08 -8.90 1.72
C LEU A 242 -5.42 -10.40 1.80
N GLU A 243 -5.30 -11.09 0.66
CA GLU A 243 -5.45 -12.54 0.59
C GLU A 243 -4.31 -13.22 1.35
N CYS A 244 -4.66 -14.07 2.31
CA CYS A 244 -3.72 -14.75 3.21
C CYS A 244 -3.83 -16.28 3.10
N ALA A 245 -4.18 -16.81 1.92
CA ALA A 245 -4.08 -18.24 1.63
C ALA A 245 -2.66 -18.77 1.96
N VAL A 246 -1.65 -17.93 1.79
CA VAL A 246 -0.33 -18.07 2.41
C VAL A 246 0.05 -16.70 3.01
N PHE A 247 0.29 -16.66 4.31
CA PHE A 247 0.69 -15.47 5.04
C PHE A 247 2.21 -15.26 4.98
N HIS A 248 2.62 -14.04 4.66
CA HIS A 248 4.01 -13.60 4.73
C HIS A 248 4.08 -12.18 5.29
N PRO A 249 4.96 -11.89 6.29
CA PRO A 249 5.03 -10.58 6.93
C PRO A 249 5.31 -9.43 5.96
N HIS A 250 6.08 -9.68 4.89
CA HIS A 250 6.35 -8.67 3.86
C HIS A 250 5.07 -8.19 3.17
N ASN A 251 4.14 -9.09 2.88
CA ASN A 251 2.87 -8.74 2.21
C ASN A 251 2.00 -7.87 3.12
N LEU A 252 1.99 -8.17 4.43
CA LEU A 252 1.35 -7.32 5.44
C LEU A 252 1.99 -5.93 5.48
N GLY A 253 3.33 -5.86 5.48
CA GLY A 253 4.07 -4.60 5.43
C GLY A 253 3.76 -3.76 4.19
N SER A 254 3.72 -4.39 3.01
CA SER A 254 3.34 -3.71 1.76
C SER A 254 1.89 -3.20 1.81
N ALA A 255 0.95 -4.02 2.32
CA ALA A 255 -0.45 -3.63 2.45
C ALA A 255 -0.64 -2.47 3.44
N LEU A 256 0.06 -2.47 4.58
CA LEU A 256 0.08 -1.36 5.54
C LEU A 256 0.59 -0.07 4.91
N ALA A 257 1.69 -0.15 4.15
CA ALA A 257 2.26 1.02 3.47
C ALA A 257 1.30 1.60 2.43
N GLU A 258 0.65 0.75 1.64
CA GLU A 258 -0.36 1.18 0.67
C GLU A 258 -1.57 1.82 1.37
N TRP A 259 -2.07 1.18 2.43
CA TRP A 259 -3.20 1.68 3.22
C TRP A 259 -2.92 3.06 3.82
N PHE A 260 -1.74 3.25 4.43
CA PHE A 260 -1.34 4.53 5.01
C PHE A 260 -1.14 5.62 3.96
N SER A 261 -0.54 5.31 2.80
CA SER A 261 -0.42 6.28 1.71
C SER A 261 -1.79 6.68 1.18
N PHE A 262 -2.72 5.73 1.01
CA PHE A 262 -4.09 6.07 0.61
C PHE A 262 -4.77 7.00 1.62
N LEU A 263 -4.70 6.69 2.92
CA LEU A 263 -5.33 7.52 3.95
C LEU A 263 -4.70 8.91 4.07
N ALA A 264 -3.40 9.06 3.78
CA ALA A 264 -2.71 10.34 3.81
C ALA A 264 -3.00 11.19 2.55
N ASP A 265 -2.93 10.59 1.36
CA ASP A 265 -2.83 11.33 0.10
C ASP A 265 -4.12 11.37 -0.71
N CYS A 266 -4.98 10.36 -0.55
CA CYS A 266 -6.18 10.14 -1.37
C CYS A 266 -7.46 10.37 -0.57
N ALA A 267 -7.58 9.77 0.62
CA ALA A 267 -8.79 9.85 1.45
C ALA A 267 -9.25 11.30 1.73
N PRO A 268 -8.39 12.28 2.05
CA PRO A 268 -8.84 13.65 2.30
C PRO A 268 -9.55 14.28 1.09
N LYS A 269 -9.08 14.00 -0.13
CA LYS A 269 -9.69 14.51 -1.38
C LYS A 269 -11.04 13.86 -1.63
N VAL A 270 -11.15 12.56 -1.37
CA VAL A 270 -12.42 11.83 -1.50
C VAL A 270 -13.44 12.39 -0.51
N ILE A 271 -13.04 12.56 0.76
CA ILE A 271 -13.88 13.17 1.80
C ILE A 271 -14.32 14.58 1.40
N GLU A 272 -13.37 15.41 0.96
CA GLU A 272 -13.66 16.77 0.48
C GLU A 272 -14.66 16.76 -0.69
N GLN A 273 -14.46 15.92 -1.70
CA GLN A 273 -15.37 15.86 -2.87
C GLN A 273 -16.79 15.44 -2.50
N ILE A 274 -16.90 14.46 -1.60
CA ILE A 274 -18.18 13.94 -1.09
C ILE A 274 -18.90 15.00 -0.26
N THR A 275 -18.16 15.75 0.55
CA THR A 275 -18.72 16.80 1.42
C THR A 275 -18.99 18.13 0.68
N GLN A 276 -18.29 18.40 -0.44
CA GLN A 276 -18.41 19.62 -1.27
C GLN A 276 -19.73 19.76 -2.08
N SER A 277 -20.79 18.99 -1.78
CA SER A 277 -22.15 19.21 -2.30
C SER A 277 -23.10 19.91 -1.34
N ALA A 278 -22.62 20.30 -0.17
CA ALA A 278 -23.27 21.37 0.56
C ALA A 278 -22.79 22.71 -0.01
N ALA A 279 -23.42 23.20 -1.08
CA ALA A 279 -23.61 24.65 -1.11
C ALA A 279 -24.24 25.01 0.25
N PRO A 280 -23.80 26.06 0.95
CA PRO A 280 -24.41 26.40 2.21
C PRO A 280 -25.85 26.78 1.90
N ALA A 281 -26.76 25.81 2.03
CA ALA A 281 -28.02 26.13 2.64
C ALA A 281 -27.57 26.90 3.88
N ARG A 282 -28.01 28.17 3.98
CA ARG A 282 -28.12 28.79 5.28
C ARG A 282 -28.61 27.69 6.23
N PRO A 283 -28.05 27.56 7.44
CA PRO A 283 -28.82 26.84 8.44
C PRO A 283 -30.14 27.59 8.49
N GLU A 284 -31.16 27.04 7.85
CA GLU A 284 -32.43 26.99 8.52
C GLU A 284 -32.08 26.17 9.76
N THR A 285 -31.67 26.87 10.81
CA THR A 285 -32.10 26.56 12.16
C THR A 285 -33.62 26.44 12.07
N ASP A 286 -34.10 25.34 11.51
CA ASP A 286 -35.23 24.73 12.13
C ASP A 286 -34.60 24.14 13.39
N GLU A 287 -34.71 24.87 14.50
CA GLU A 287 -34.49 24.40 15.87
C GLU A 287 -35.41 23.20 16.22
N ARG A 288 -36.03 22.60 15.20
CA ARG A 288 -37.07 21.62 15.26
C ARG A 288 -36.43 20.25 15.13
N LEU A 289 -36.48 19.51 16.22
CA LEU A 289 -36.10 18.11 16.26
C LEU A 289 -36.92 17.33 15.22
N PRO A 290 -36.36 16.27 14.61
CA PRO A 290 -37.13 15.39 13.73
C PRO A 290 -38.41 14.88 14.42
N ASP A 291 -39.55 14.86 13.71
CA ASP A 291 -40.86 14.54 14.30
C ASP A 291 -40.88 13.26 15.15
N ALA A 292 -40.17 12.22 14.71
CA ALA A 292 -40.09 10.95 15.44
C ALA A 292 -39.31 11.11 16.76
N LEU A 293 -38.21 11.87 16.76
CA LEU A 293 -37.45 12.17 17.97
C LEU A 293 -38.24 13.09 18.91
N GLN A 294 -38.92 14.10 18.37
CA GLN A 294 -39.82 14.95 19.15
C GLN A 294 -40.94 14.12 19.81
N THR A 295 -41.54 13.19 19.07
CA THR A 295 -42.57 12.28 19.58
C THR A 295 -42.05 11.42 20.73
N LEU A 296 -40.79 10.94 20.67
CA LEU A 296 -40.19 10.16 21.75
C LEU A 296 -40.02 10.98 23.03
N LEU A 297 -39.55 12.22 22.91
CA LEU A 297 -39.34 13.12 24.05
C LEU A 297 -40.66 13.54 24.71
N GLU A 298 -41.73 13.71 23.92
CA GLU A 298 -43.05 14.06 24.43
C GLU A 298 -43.77 12.87 25.11
N LEU A 299 -43.60 11.66 24.58
CA LEU A 299 -44.25 10.45 25.12
C LEU A 299 -43.48 9.82 26.29
N ASP A 300 -42.16 10.02 26.36
CA ASP A 300 -41.31 9.41 27.37
C ASP A 300 -40.18 10.34 27.86
N PRO A 301 -40.54 11.48 28.49
CA PRO A 301 -39.56 12.49 28.90
C PRO A 301 -38.50 11.96 29.88
N ASP A 302 -38.86 10.96 30.70
CA ASP A 302 -37.96 10.36 31.70
C ASP A 302 -37.38 8.99 31.26
N GLY A 303 -37.73 8.51 30.06
CA GLY A 303 -37.22 7.27 29.46
C GLY A 303 -37.66 5.95 30.12
N GLY A 304 -38.83 5.91 30.78
CA GLY A 304 -39.37 4.72 31.45
C GLY A 304 -40.70 4.19 30.92
N ASN A 305 -41.35 4.89 29.99
CA ASN A 305 -42.74 4.62 29.59
C ASN A 305 -42.87 3.86 28.28
N LEU A 306 -41.85 3.87 27.41
CA LEU A 306 -41.89 3.19 26.12
C LEU A 306 -41.01 1.95 26.11
N SER A 307 -41.54 0.83 25.61
CA SER A 307 -40.75 -0.36 25.37
C SER A 307 -39.86 -0.20 24.13
N ALA A 308 -38.78 -0.99 24.04
CA ALA A 308 -37.86 -0.98 22.91
C ALA A 308 -38.54 -1.20 21.54
N HIS A 309 -39.62 -2.02 21.50
CA HIS A 309 -40.39 -2.26 20.27
C HIS A 309 -41.27 -1.06 19.89
N GLU A 310 -41.82 -0.34 20.87
CA GLU A 310 -42.60 0.88 20.62
C GLU A 310 -41.72 2.01 20.14
N VAL A 311 -40.53 2.18 20.74
CA VAL A 311 -39.51 3.13 20.27
C VAL A 311 -39.04 2.78 18.86
N ALA A 312 -38.74 1.51 18.59
CA ALA A 312 -38.40 1.05 17.24
C ALA A 312 -39.52 1.35 16.25
N LYS A 313 -40.78 1.11 16.62
CA LYS A 313 -41.96 1.42 15.79
C LYS A 313 -42.11 2.91 15.51
N ILE A 314 -41.88 3.79 16.49
CA ILE A 314 -41.91 5.25 16.31
C ILE A 314 -40.80 5.68 15.33
N CYS A 315 -39.61 5.08 15.44
CA CYS A 315 -38.52 5.24 14.48
C CYS A 315 -38.71 4.43 13.18
N ARG A 316 -39.91 3.86 12.95
CA ARG A 316 -40.27 3.07 11.77
C ARG A 316 -39.34 1.88 11.48
N TYR A 317 -38.71 1.35 12.53
CA TYR A 317 -37.68 0.31 12.47
C TYR A 317 -36.50 0.68 11.56
N ASN A 318 -36.27 1.98 11.32
CA ASN A 318 -35.15 2.44 10.51
C ASN A 318 -33.89 2.57 11.37
N GLN A 319 -32.92 1.67 11.15
CA GLN A 319 -31.66 1.65 11.88
C GLN A 319 -30.89 2.97 11.77
N ALA A 320 -30.86 3.59 10.58
CA ALA A 320 -30.14 4.83 10.34
C ALA A 320 -30.76 6.00 11.12
N ASP A 321 -32.09 6.10 11.14
CA ASP A 321 -32.80 7.12 11.92
C ASP A 321 -32.56 6.95 13.41
N ILE A 322 -32.58 5.71 13.92
CA ILE A 322 -32.31 5.42 15.35
C ILE A 322 -30.88 5.82 15.73
N LEU A 323 -29.88 5.53 14.88
CA LEU A 323 -28.49 5.93 15.10
C LEU A 323 -28.30 7.45 15.04
N SER A 324 -28.94 8.11 14.08
CA SER A 324 -28.95 9.58 13.97
C SER A 324 -29.55 10.23 15.23
N PHE A 325 -30.67 9.70 15.72
CA PHE A 325 -31.30 10.19 16.95
C PHE A 325 -30.43 9.95 18.18
N ILE A 326 -29.74 8.80 18.28
CA ILE A 326 -28.77 8.53 19.35
C ILE A 326 -27.69 9.62 19.35
N HIS A 327 -27.14 9.94 18.19
CA HIS A 327 -26.11 10.98 18.06
C HIS A 327 -26.63 12.35 18.50
N THR A 328 -27.79 12.77 18.00
CA THR A 328 -28.44 14.04 18.40
C THR A 328 -28.69 14.10 19.91
N CYS A 329 -29.20 13.02 20.52
CA CYS A 329 -29.42 12.98 21.97
C CYS A 329 -28.12 13.06 22.78
N GLU A 330 -27.03 12.45 22.30
CA GLU A 330 -25.73 12.52 22.97
C GLU A 330 -25.11 13.92 22.89
N GLU A 331 -25.25 14.61 21.76
CA GLU A 331 -24.83 16.00 21.62
C GLU A 331 -25.62 16.95 22.55
N GLN A 332 -26.94 16.77 22.61
CA GLN A 332 -27.80 17.55 23.52
C GLN A 332 -27.46 17.27 24.99
N TYR A 333 -27.26 16.00 25.38
CA TYR A 333 -26.82 15.63 26.73
C TYR A 333 -25.50 16.33 27.11
N LEU A 334 -24.50 16.32 26.23
CA LEU A 334 -23.22 16.97 26.49
C LEU A 334 -23.37 18.50 26.61
N THR A 335 -24.25 19.10 25.82
CA THR A 335 -24.56 20.53 25.86
C THR A 335 -25.20 20.90 27.21
N TRP A 336 -26.26 20.21 27.61
CA TRP A 336 -26.93 20.44 28.90
C TRP A 336 -26.03 20.16 30.10
N ARG A 337 -25.14 19.17 30.02
CA ARG A 337 -24.13 18.93 31.06
C ARG A 337 -23.10 20.04 31.20
N ARG A 338 -22.70 20.68 30.08
CA ARG A 338 -21.81 21.84 30.12
C ARG A 338 -22.54 23.04 30.74
N SER A 339 -23.77 23.31 30.33
CA SER A 339 -24.61 24.37 30.92
C SER A 339 -24.82 24.17 32.43
N ALA A 340 -25.05 22.93 32.88
CA ALA A 340 -25.16 22.62 34.30
C ALA A 340 -23.85 22.91 35.07
N ALA A 341 -22.68 22.63 34.46
CA ALA A 341 -21.39 22.93 35.07
C ALA A 341 -21.12 24.44 35.14
N ASP A 342 -21.50 25.19 34.11
CA ASP A 342 -21.36 26.64 34.04
C ASP A 342 -22.29 27.35 35.05
N ALA A 343 -23.53 26.86 35.22
CA ALA A 343 -24.47 27.34 36.22
C ALA A 343 -23.96 27.10 37.66
N VAL A 344 -23.35 25.93 37.93
CA VAL A 344 -22.68 25.67 39.21
C VAL A 344 -21.52 26.64 39.44
N ALA A 345 -20.72 26.92 38.42
CA ALA A 345 -19.61 27.86 38.52
C ALA A 345 -20.08 29.30 38.81
N SER A 346 -21.30 29.64 38.36
CA SER A 346 -21.96 30.93 38.60
C SER A 346 -22.83 30.93 39.87
N ALA A 347 -22.79 29.87 40.67
CA ALA A 347 -23.55 29.70 41.92
C ALA A 347 -25.09 29.80 41.74
N ASP A 348 -25.61 29.49 40.55
CA ASP A 348 -27.04 29.37 40.31
C ASP A 348 -27.47 27.90 40.44
N SER A 349 -27.88 27.51 41.64
CA SER A 349 -28.27 26.13 41.93
C SER A 349 -29.55 25.71 41.21
N THR A 350 -30.48 26.64 40.98
CA THR A 350 -31.79 26.33 40.38
C THR A 350 -31.62 26.03 38.89
N GLU A 351 -30.84 26.87 38.20
CA GLU A 351 -30.51 26.66 36.79
C GLU A 351 -29.67 25.39 36.60
N ALA A 352 -28.75 25.11 37.53
CA ALA A 352 -27.95 23.89 37.51
C ALA A 352 -28.80 22.62 37.68
N ASP A 353 -29.83 22.65 38.52
CA ASP A 353 -30.78 21.53 38.70
C ASP A 353 -31.64 21.34 37.45
N ALA A 354 -32.14 22.42 36.84
CA ALA A 354 -32.91 22.36 35.59
C ALA A 354 -32.07 21.77 34.44
N CYS A 355 -30.84 22.25 34.25
CA CYS A 355 -29.94 21.71 33.22
C CYS A 355 -29.58 20.23 33.45
N ARG A 356 -29.46 19.79 34.71
CA ARG A 356 -29.24 18.37 35.04
C ARG A 356 -30.45 17.51 34.69
N HIS A 357 -31.65 17.99 35.00
CA HIS A 357 -32.90 17.29 34.67
C HIS A 357 -33.03 17.10 33.15
N GLU A 358 -32.79 18.15 32.37
CA GLU A 358 -32.77 18.06 30.90
C GLU A 358 -31.71 17.08 30.40
N ALA A 359 -30.48 17.13 30.93
CA ALA A 359 -29.43 16.18 30.57
C ALA A 359 -29.84 14.72 30.84
N ASP A 360 -30.47 14.46 31.99
CA ASP A 360 -30.93 13.11 32.34
C ASP A 360 -32.05 12.63 31.40
N ALA A 361 -32.96 13.50 30.98
CA ALA A 361 -34.00 13.19 29.98
C ALA A 361 -33.41 12.78 28.62
N TRP A 362 -32.41 13.53 28.12
CA TRP A 362 -31.70 13.19 26.88
C TRP A 362 -30.96 11.84 26.99
N ARG A 363 -30.33 11.60 28.14
CA ARG A 363 -29.61 10.34 28.41
C ARG A 363 -30.57 9.13 28.47
N ALA A 364 -31.74 9.31 29.05
CA ALA A 364 -32.76 8.27 29.13
C ALA A 364 -33.31 7.93 27.73
N THR A 365 -33.55 8.96 26.90
CA THR A 365 -33.95 8.78 25.49
C THR A 365 -32.87 8.03 24.68
N THR A 366 -31.58 8.35 24.85
CA THR A 366 -30.47 7.59 24.24
C THR A 366 -30.49 6.11 24.66
N HIS A 367 -30.79 5.82 25.92
CA HIS A 367 -30.87 4.43 26.41
C HIS A 367 -31.97 3.64 25.69
N ASN A 368 -33.15 4.25 25.52
CA ASN A 368 -34.30 3.64 24.86
C ASN A 368 -34.07 3.45 23.36
N LEU A 369 -33.45 4.41 22.68
CA LEU A 369 -33.04 4.28 21.29
C LEU A 369 -32.02 3.15 21.08
N ARG A 370 -31.06 2.98 22.00
CA ARG A 370 -30.12 1.84 21.96
C ARG A 370 -30.82 0.49 22.16
N ALA A 371 -31.81 0.43 23.05
CA ALA A 371 -32.61 -0.77 23.24
C ALA A 371 -33.46 -1.09 21.98
N ALA A 372 -34.05 -0.08 21.35
CA ALA A 372 -34.77 -0.20 20.09
C ALA A 372 -33.86 -0.63 18.93
N LEU A 373 -32.64 -0.11 18.86
CA LEU A 373 -31.64 -0.50 17.86
C LEU A 373 -31.33 -2.00 17.93
N ARG A 374 -31.22 -2.56 19.15
CA ARG A 374 -31.03 -4.00 19.34
C ARG A 374 -32.22 -4.82 18.81
N VAL A 375 -33.44 -4.34 19.00
CA VAL A 375 -34.64 -4.99 18.45
C VAL A 375 -34.59 -5.00 16.92
N VAL A 376 -34.23 -3.87 16.29
CA VAL A 376 -34.14 -3.77 14.83
C VAL A 376 -33.04 -4.68 14.27
N VAL A 377 -31.86 -4.72 14.90
CA VAL A 377 -30.71 -5.49 14.41
C VAL A 377 -30.86 -6.99 14.67
N LEU A 378 -31.43 -7.41 15.80
CA LEU A 378 -31.53 -8.84 16.18
C LEU A 378 -32.80 -9.53 15.64
N SER A 379 -33.79 -8.79 15.15
CA SER A 379 -35.02 -9.38 14.60
C SER A 379 -34.91 -9.74 13.10
N ASP A 380 -33.80 -9.39 12.43
CA ASP A 380 -33.55 -9.74 11.02
C ASP A 380 -33.05 -11.20 10.84
N ASP A 381 -32.71 -11.90 11.93
CA ASP A 381 -32.20 -13.28 11.92
C ASP A 381 -33.29 -14.38 11.88
N ASP A 382 -34.59 -14.03 11.86
CA ASP A 382 -35.69 -15.00 12.05
C ASP A 382 -36.64 -15.16 10.83
N VAL A 383 -36.13 -15.02 9.59
CA VAL A 383 -36.88 -15.36 8.37
C VAL A 383 -36.49 -16.75 7.86
N PRO A 384 -37.28 -17.82 8.12
CA PRO A 384 -37.01 -19.12 7.53
C PRO A 384 -37.30 -19.12 6.02
N ASP A 385 -36.30 -19.59 5.27
CA ASP A 385 -36.26 -19.93 3.85
C ASP A 385 -37.61 -20.49 3.33
N ARG A 386 -38.41 -19.66 2.66
CA ARG A 386 -39.53 -20.12 1.83
C ARG A 386 -38.98 -20.65 0.51
N ARG A 387 -38.60 -21.92 0.50
CA ARG A 387 -38.43 -22.69 -0.73
C ARG A 387 -39.73 -22.67 -1.56
N PRO A 388 -39.65 -22.55 -2.90
CA PRO A 388 -40.81 -22.65 -3.76
C PRO A 388 -41.24 -24.11 -3.85
N THR A 389 -42.46 -24.42 -3.42
CA THR A 389 -43.10 -25.69 -3.73
C THR A 389 -43.46 -25.72 -5.21
N ALA A 390 -42.78 -26.59 -5.95
CA ALA A 390 -43.18 -26.99 -7.29
C ALA A 390 -44.59 -27.60 -7.27
N LYS A 391 -45.46 -27.12 -8.17
CA LYS A 391 -46.41 -27.94 -8.91
C LYS A 391 -46.81 -27.26 -10.21
#